data_AF-A0A7K3M3G0-F1
#
_entry.id   AF-A0A7K3M3G0-F1
#
_cell.length_a   1.000
_cell.length_b   1.000
_cell.length_c   1.000
_cell.angle_alpha   90.00
_cell.angle_beta   90.00
_cell.angle_gamma   90.00
#
_symmetry.space_group_name_H-M   'P 1'
#
loop_
_entity.id
_entity.type
_entity.pdbx_description
1 polymer ?
#
loop_
_entity_poly.entity_id
_entity_poly.type
_entity_poly.pdbx_seq_one_letter_code
_entity_poly.pdbx_strand_id
1 'polypeptide(L)'
;MPVRRRKWFVPAAAALLVVGGIAGFAGWQASQHSCTDAIPDADLPDVTVMTTPDELDEAIDRQITEQFGQSLDDQSIITDRITEAYDPAPPFGQPRLTMIDHPRDTDLAGNGIVLQSHGRNLAVTDSSTGQTTWARDQRGISYGTLSFGDRLAMAQVPENQALTVATVDVTDGEVLACAQIGEAVENPGYRVRQAAGAAVGDDSVALIQRQPGDQFGLFMVDVREGEIRWQRTVELDTMPELVDGAGDALVASQVPPGSTEAWSFTVDRRDNYPPEMLRLHAFSLADGTPIWDFGLDHDAGEQHFVHQVIGTTSERVVVRASRFDESSETIENHVIGLDATTGEPRWSHQLPPSPFDSYSEGRVFGDVVIVAETDDDPDSLYGSLVGYHASTGDQLWQTENVTSSLERGALLDDTAVLPGLSRRGILTIDLQSGDTSTAFDGLDVSEIIVDDTTLGVTFFFHGDPTLILYDRAG
;
A
#
# COMPACT_ATOMS: atom_id res chain seq x y z
N MET A 1 -1.59 12.49 77.10
CA MET A 1 -0.93 13.37 76.11
C MET A 1 -1.60 13.13 74.76
N PRO A 2 -2.28 14.11 74.15
CA PRO A 2 -2.90 13.93 72.84
C PRO A 2 -1.85 14.19 71.75
N VAL A 3 -1.56 13.15 70.96
CA VAL A 3 -0.71 13.25 69.76
C VAL A 3 -1.49 14.02 68.70
N ARG A 4 -1.22 15.33 68.56
CA ARG A 4 -1.67 16.16 67.43
C ARG A 4 -1.04 15.59 66.15
N ARG A 5 -1.70 14.64 65.48
CA ARG A 5 -1.39 14.27 64.09
C ARG A 5 -1.71 15.49 63.21
N ARG A 6 -0.65 16.13 62.74
CA ARG A 6 -0.63 17.36 61.93
C ARG A 6 -1.37 17.12 60.61
N LYS A 7 -2.36 17.97 60.31
CA LYS A 7 -3.13 18.06 59.05
C LYS A 7 -2.30 18.53 57.83
N TRP A 8 -1.01 18.19 57.75
CA TRP A 8 -0.08 18.66 56.70
C TRP A 8 0.02 17.73 55.49
N PHE A 9 -0.61 16.54 55.52
CA PHE A 9 -0.55 15.57 54.41
C PHE A 9 -1.38 15.97 53.18
N VAL A 10 -2.52 16.65 53.38
CA VAL A 10 -3.41 17.04 52.27
C VAL A 10 -2.78 18.10 51.33
N PRO A 11 -2.17 19.20 51.81
CA PRO A 11 -1.57 20.18 50.91
C PRO A 11 -0.31 19.68 50.20
N ALA A 12 0.45 18.75 50.80
CA ALA A 12 1.62 18.17 50.16
C ALA A 12 1.25 17.23 48.98
N ALA A 13 0.20 16.43 49.14
CA ALA A 13 -0.31 15.57 48.06
C ALA A 13 -0.88 16.41 46.90
N ALA A 14 -1.62 17.48 47.20
CA ALA A 14 -2.12 18.40 46.18
C ALA A 14 -1.00 19.13 45.42
N ALA A 15 0.06 19.55 46.12
CA ALA A 15 1.23 20.18 45.48
C ALA A 15 1.98 19.19 44.56
N LEU A 16 2.13 17.92 44.96
CA LEU A 16 2.74 16.90 44.12
C LEU A 16 1.92 16.57 42.87
N LEU A 17 0.58 16.54 42.98
CA LEU A 17 -0.31 16.35 41.83
C LEU A 17 -0.24 17.52 40.85
N VAL A 18 -0.20 18.76 41.35
CA VAL A 18 -0.08 19.96 40.51
C VAL A 18 1.30 20.02 39.83
N VAL A 19 2.38 19.76 40.55
CA VAL A 19 3.74 19.74 39.98
C VAL A 19 3.89 18.59 38.97
N GLY A 20 3.35 17.40 39.26
CA GLY A 20 3.32 16.28 38.34
C GLY A 20 2.50 16.58 37.08
N GLY A 21 1.34 17.23 37.23
CA GLY A 21 0.50 17.66 36.11
C GLY A 21 1.17 18.71 35.22
N ILE A 22 1.84 19.71 35.80
CA ILE A 22 2.57 20.75 35.04
C ILE A 22 3.77 20.16 34.32
N ALA A 23 4.55 19.30 34.98
CA ALA A 23 5.71 18.65 34.36
C ALA A 23 5.28 17.70 33.22
N GLY A 24 4.20 16.94 33.43
CA GLY A 24 3.61 16.09 32.40
C GLY A 24 3.09 16.91 31.21
N PHE A 25 2.38 18.01 31.47
CA PHE A 25 1.90 18.90 30.41
C PHE A 25 3.02 19.58 29.63
N ALA A 26 4.07 20.07 30.30
CA ALA A 26 5.23 20.67 29.64
C ALA A 26 6.03 19.65 28.81
N GLY A 27 6.18 18.42 29.31
CA GLY A 27 6.77 17.32 28.55
C GLY A 27 5.94 16.95 27.32
N TRP A 28 4.62 16.87 27.47
CA TRP A 28 3.69 16.65 26.36
C TRP A 28 3.76 17.78 25.32
N GLN A 29 3.75 19.05 25.73
CA GLN A 29 3.90 20.18 24.81
C GLN A 29 5.25 20.18 24.09
N ALA A 30 6.34 19.85 24.79
CA ALA A 30 7.66 19.74 24.15
C ALA A 30 7.71 18.60 23.12
N SER A 31 7.06 17.46 23.42
CA SER A 31 6.91 16.34 22.49
C SER A 31 6.09 16.74 21.26
N GLN A 32 4.95 17.41 21.46
CA GLN A 32 4.12 17.90 20.37
C GLN A 32 4.87 18.90 19.49
N HIS A 33 5.64 19.82 20.08
CA HIS A 33 6.43 20.78 19.31
C HIS A 33 7.50 20.09 18.47
N SER A 34 8.23 19.13 19.05
CA SER A 34 9.21 18.28 18.35
C SER A 34 8.58 17.55 17.16
N CYS A 35 7.34 17.08 17.32
CA CYS A 35 6.59 16.41 16.26
C CYS A 35 6.19 17.34 15.11
N THR A 36 5.64 18.53 15.40
CA THR A 36 5.34 19.52 14.35
C THR A 36 6.61 19.96 13.60
N ASP A 37 7.75 20.05 14.28
CA ASP A 37 9.02 20.40 13.65
C ASP A 37 9.55 19.29 12.72
N ALA A 38 9.17 18.03 12.99
CA ALA A 38 9.52 16.89 12.15
C ALA A 38 8.71 16.85 10.84
N ILE A 39 7.49 17.39 10.84
CA ILE A 39 6.59 17.43 9.67
C ILE A 39 6.12 18.86 9.42
N PRO A 40 7.02 19.73 8.97
CA PRO A 40 6.67 21.12 8.71
C PRO A 40 5.75 21.24 7.49
N ASP A 41 5.06 22.37 7.38
CA ASP A 41 4.42 22.79 6.14
C ASP A 41 5.44 22.75 4.99
N ALA A 42 5.02 22.21 3.85
CA ALA A 42 5.77 22.33 2.61
C ALA A 42 5.17 23.45 1.74
N ASP A 43 5.99 24.02 0.86
CA ASP A 43 5.44 24.81 -0.25
C ASP A 43 4.53 23.89 -1.08
N LEU A 44 3.33 24.38 -1.40
CA LEU A 44 2.40 23.65 -2.23
C LEU A 44 3.07 23.41 -3.59
N PRO A 45 3.18 22.17 -4.07
CA PRO A 45 3.59 21.96 -5.45
C PRO A 45 2.59 22.66 -6.38
N ASP A 46 3.10 23.26 -7.45
CA ASP A 46 2.26 23.74 -8.55
C ASP A 46 1.65 22.51 -9.25
N VAL A 47 0.52 22.04 -8.73
CA VAL A 47 -0.29 21.02 -9.39
C VAL A 47 -1.07 21.75 -10.47
N THR A 48 -0.76 21.46 -11.73
CA THR A 48 -1.54 22.00 -12.85
C THR A 48 -2.84 21.22 -12.92
N VAL A 49 -3.89 21.85 -12.42
CA VAL A 49 -5.25 21.34 -12.55
C VAL A 49 -5.81 21.85 -13.85
N MET A 50 -6.33 20.93 -14.63
CA MET A 50 -7.12 21.25 -15.80
C MET A 50 -8.55 20.86 -15.46
N THR A 51 -9.47 21.78 -15.67
CA THR A 51 -10.89 21.64 -15.29
C THR A 51 -11.78 21.29 -16.48
N THR A 52 -11.25 21.29 -17.70
CA THR A 52 -12.00 20.97 -18.91
C THR A 52 -11.16 20.14 -19.89
N PRO A 53 -11.79 19.32 -20.75
CA PRO A 53 -11.08 18.63 -21.83
C PRO A 53 -10.30 19.58 -22.75
N ASP A 54 -10.84 20.78 -23.03
CA ASP A 54 -10.16 21.80 -23.85
C ASP A 54 -8.87 22.29 -23.18
N GLU A 55 -8.87 22.50 -21.86
CA GLU A 55 -7.66 22.86 -21.11
C GLU A 55 -6.59 21.75 -21.14
N LEU A 56 -7.01 20.48 -21.15
CA LEU A 56 -6.10 19.35 -21.32
C LEU A 56 -5.47 19.32 -22.69
N ASP A 57 -6.28 19.47 -23.73
CA ASP A 57 -5.82 19.50 -25.11
C ASP A 57 -4.80 20.62 -25.31
N GLU A 58 -5.08 21.82 -24.78
CA GLU A 58 -4.14 22.95 -24.80
C GLU A 58 -2.85 22.70 -23.99
N ALA A 59 -2.93 22.01 -22.85
CA ALA A 59 -1.76 21.70 -22.03
C ALA A 59 -0.87 20.64 -22.68
N ILE A 60 -1.47 19.58 -23.22
CA ILE A 60 -0.75 18.53 -23.96
C ILE A 60 -0.12 19.13 -25.22
N ASP A 61 -0.83 19.98 -25.97
CA ASP A 61 -0.26 20.66 -27.15
C ASP A 61 0.95 21.52 -26.78
N ARG A 62 0.85 22.25 -25.66
CA ARG A 62 1.96 23.06 -25.16
C ARG A 62 3.16 22.19 -24.81
N GLN A 63 2.95 21.09 -24.09
CA GLN A 63 4.01 20.17 -23.69
C GLN A 63 4.67 19.50 -24.90
N ILE A 64 3.88 18.99 -25.84
CA ILE A 64 4.37 18.39 -27.09
C ILE A 64 5.18 19.40 -27.89
N THR A 65 4.66 20.62 -28.03
CA THR A 65 5.35 21.71 -28.74
C THR A 65 6.66 22.08 -28.06
N GLU A 66 6.69 22.14 -26.73
CA GLU A 66 7.89 22.43 -25.94
C GLU A 66 8.93 21.30 -26.03
N GLN A 67 8.51 20.03 -25.98
CA GLN A 67 9.39 18.87 -25.95
C GLN A 67 9.93 18.50 -27.34
N PHE A 68 9.09 18.58 -28.38
CA PHE A 68 9.41 18.09 -29.73
C PHE A 68 9.60 19.20 -30.75
N GLY A 69 9.29 20.46 -30.40
CA GLY A 69 9.51 21.63 -31.27
C GLY A 69 8.63 21.69 -32.52
N GLN A 70 7.61 20.82 -32.62
CA GLN A 70 6.62 20.82 -33.69
C GLN A 70 5.27 20.39 -33.11
N SER A 71 4.20 21.06 -33.54
CA SER A 71 2.82 20.56 -33.38
C SER A 71 2.71 19.27 -34.19
N LEU A 72 2.26 18.20 -33.55
CA LEU A 72 2.04 16.92 -34.22
C LEU A 72 0.79 17.03 -35.10
N ASP A 73 0.88 16.65 -36.37
CA ASP A 73 -0.28 16.50 -37.26
C ASP A 73 -1.29 15.43 -36.74
N ASP A 74 -0.91 14.66 -35.71
CA ASP A 74 -1.67 13.57 -35.08
C ASP A 74 -2.52 14.01 -33.87
N GLN A 75 -2.71 15.33 -33.68
CA GLN A 75 -3.52 15.90 -32.59
C GLN A 75 -4.93 15.29 -32.49
N SER A 76 -5.56 14.94 -33.61
CA SER A 76 -6.90 14.35 -33.58
C SER A 76 -6.97 13.05 -32.77
N ILE A 77 -5.91 12.25 -32.77
CA ILE A 77 -5.89 10.99 -32.01
C ILE A 77 -5.85 11.25 -30.50
N ILE A 78 -5.20 12.32 -30.07
CA ILE A 78 -5.11 12.72 -28.65
C ILE A 78 -6.47 13.18 -28.17
N THR A 79 -7.05 14.15 -28.88
CA THR A 79 -8.35 14.73 -28.51
C THR A 79 -9.44 13.65 -28.48
N ASP A 80 -9.43 12.71 -29.43
CA ASP A 80 -10.39 11.59 -29.45
C ASP A 80 -10.23 10.70 -28.20
N ARG A 81 -9.00 10.38 -27.78
CA ARG A 81 -8.73 9.55 -26.60
C ARG A 81 -9.08 10.23 -25.28
N ILE A 82 -8.82 11.53 -25.19
CA ILE A 82 -9.22 12.33 -24.02
C ILE A 82 -10.74 12.35 -23.94
N THR A 83 -11.41 12.60 -25.08
CA THR A 83 -12.87 12.59 -25.15
C THR A 83 -13.43 11.24 -24.69
N GLU A 84 -12.82 10.13 -25.13
CA GLU A 84 -13.19 8.78 -24.70
C GLU A 84 -12.99 8.54 -23.21
N ALA A 85 -11.90 9.05 -22.61
CA ALA A 85 -11.69 8.98 -21.16
C ALA A 85 -12.76 9.76 -20.38
N TYR A 86 -13.33 10.81 -20.98
CA TYR A 86 -14.37 11.63 -20.35
C TYR A 86 -15.79 11.12 -20.59
N ASP A 87 -15.98 10.13 -21.46
CA ASP A 87 -17.28 9.52 -21.67
C ASP A 87 -17.62 8.60 -20.48
N PRO A 88 -18.76 8.81 -19.79
CA PRO A 88 -19.16 7.95 -18.69
C PRO A 88 -19.32 6.50 -19.16
N ALA A 89 -18.59 5.59 -18.53
CA ALA A 89 -18.67 4.17 -18.78
C ALA A 89 -18.96 3.46 -17.46
N PRO A 90 -20.01 2.64 -17.30
CA PRO A 90 -20.19 1.87 -16.06
C PRO A 90 -18.98 0.99 -15.75
N PRO A 91 -18.60 0.78 -14.48
CA PRO A 91 -19.19 1.33 -13.26
C PRO A 91 -18.75 2.77 -12.90
N PHE A 92 -18.04 3.44 -13.80
CA PHE A 92 -17.58 4.82 -13.65
C PHE A 92 -18.75 5.79 -13.87
N GLY A 93 -18.92 6.71 -12.92
CA GLY A 93 -19.91 7.78 -13.01
C GLY A 93 -19.46 8.91 -13.92
N GLN A 94 -19.89 10.13 -13.60
CA GLN A 94 -19.39 11.31 -14.32
C GLN A 94 -17.92 11.54 -13.93
N PRO A 95 -17.03 11.82 -14.89
CA PRO A 95 -15.70 12.31 -14.55
C PRO A 95 -15.83 13.62 -13.77
N ARG A 96 -15.09 13.75 -12.68
CA ARG A 96 -14.87 15.01 -11.99
C ARG A 96 -13.95 15.85 -12.87
N LEU A 97 -14.12 17.17 -12.79
CA LEU A 97 -13.35 18.11 -13.61
C LEU A 97 -11.84 18.07 -13.31
N THR A 98 -11.38 17.40 -12.26
CA THR A 98 -9.98 17.44 -11.84
C THR A 98 -9.13 16.43 -12.59
N MET A 99 -8.16 16.95 -13.36
CA MET A 99 -7.02 16.19 -13.86
C MET A 99 -5.76 16.56 -13.12
N ILE A 100 -5.00 15.54 -12.79
CA ILE A 100 -3.68 15.69 -12.18
C ILE A 100 -2.65 15.16 -13.15
N ASP A 101 -1.85 16.09 -13.66
CA ASP A 101 -0.78 15.80 -14.60
C ASP A 101 0.45 15.23 -13.89
N HIS A 102 1.07 14.22 -14.48
CA HIS A 102 2.23 13.51 -13.94
C HIS A 102 2.06 13.01 -12.48
N PRO A 103 0.98 12.26 -12.15
CA PRO A 103 0.79 11.73 -10.80
C PRO A 103 1.98 10.85 -10.41
N ARG A 104 2.35 10.93 -9.13
CA ARG A 104 3.39 10.11 -8.52
C ARG A 104 2.87 9.54 -7.21
N ASP A 105 2.91 8.21 -7.11
CA ASP A 105 2.50 7.43 -5.95
C ASP A 105 1.19 7.98 -5.37
N THR A 106 0.14 7.97 -6.19
CA THR A 106 -1.17 8.55 -5.86
C THR A 106 -2.01 7.60 -5.03
N ASP A 107 -2.77 8.16 -4.09
CA ASP A 107 -3.75 7.40 -3.30
C ASP A 107 -4.99 8.27 -3.01
N LEU A 108 -6.08 7.64 -2.56
CA LEU A 108 -7.30 8.33 -2.14
C LEU A 108 -7.50 8.27 -0.63
N ALA A 109 -7.90 9.39 -0.04
CA ALA A 109 -8.07 9.54 1.40
C ALA A 109 -9.51 9.90 1.81
N GLY A 110 -10.50 9.32 1.13
CA GLY A 110 -11.92 9.59 1.36
C GLY A 110 -12.33 11.00 0.93
N ASN A 111 -13.64 11.21 0.80
CA ASN A 111 -14.25 12.49 0.40
C ASN A 111 -13.68 13.10 -0.89
N GLY A 112 -13.10 12.28 -1.76
CA GLY A 112 -12.45 12.76 -2.97
C GLY A 112 -11.22 13.60 -2.66
N ILE A 113 -10.33 13.09 -1.82
CA ILE A 113 -9.04 13.71 -1.57
C ILE A 113 -7.97 12.85 -2.21
N VAL A 114 -7.13 13.45 -3.06
CA VAL A 114 -5.99 12.78 -3.68
C VAL A 114 -4.73 13.09 -2.90
N LEU A 115 -4.03 12.04 -2.49
CA LEU A 115 -2.69 12.11 -1.91
C LEU A 115 -1.67 11.98 -3.04
N GLN A 116 -0.65 12.82 -3.02
CA GLN A 116 0.46 12.72 -3.97
C GLN A 116 1.80 12.79 -3.25
N SER A 117 2.65 11.78 -3.43
CA SER A 117 4.01 11.80 -2.93
C SER A 117 4.97 12.36 -3.98
N HIS A 118 5.52 13.53 -3.69
CA HIS A 118 6.54 14.20 -4.51
C HIS A 118 7.90 14.11 -3.83
N GLY A 119 8.50 12.91 -3.88
CA GLY A 119 9.79 12.63 -3.26
C GLY A 119 9.72 12.65 -1.73
N ARG A 120 9.83 13.85 -1.13
CA ARG A 120 9.66 14.05 0.32
C ARG A 120 8.37 14.77 0.67
N ASN A 121 7.68 15.40 -0.28
CA ASN A 121 6.49 16.16 0.04
C ASN A 121 5.26 15.28 -0.13
N LEU A 122 4.41 15.23 0.89
CA LEU A 122 3.04 14.78 0.75
C LEU A 122 2.19 16.00 0.41
N ALA A 123 1.53 15.98 -0.74
CA ALA A 123 0.56 17.00 -1.11
C ALA A 123 -0.84 16.39 -1.12
N VAL A 124 -1.80 17.20 -0.70
CA VAL A 124 -3.21 16.79 -0.64
C VAL A 124 -4.04 17.72 -1.50
N THR A 125 -4.79 17.11 -2.41
CA THR A 125 -5.52 17.79 -3.47
C THR A 125 -7.01 17.48 -3.36
N ASP A 126 -7.83 18.52 -3.28
CA ASP A 126 -9.28 18.40 -3.32
C ASP A 126 -9.71 17.95 -4.72
N SER A 127 -10.28 16.76 -4.87
CA SER A 127 -10.69 16.21 -6.18
C SER A 127 -11.80 16.99 -6.89
N SER A 128 -12.54 17.83 -6.19
CA SER A 128 -13.65 18.61 -6.79
C SER A 128 -13.14 19.90 -7.41
N THR A 129 -12.06 20.47 -6.87
CA THR A 129 -11.47 21.74 -7.34
C THR A 129 -10.10 21.56 -8.01
N GLY A 130 -9.47 20.41 -7.78
CA GLY A 130 -8.07 20.11 -8.06
C GLY A 130 -7.07 20.93 -7.25
N GLN A 131 -7.51 21.84 -6.38
CA GLN A 131 -6.58 22.69 -5.66
C GLN A 131 -5.88 21.88 -4.57
N THR A 132 -4.56 21.96 -4.53
CA THR A 132 -3.78 21.50 -3.39
C THR A 132 -4.22 22.30 -2.16
N THR A 133 -4.84 21.63 -1.20
CA THR A 133 -5.36 22.26 0.03
C THR A 133 -4.24 22.49 1.03
N TRP A 134 -3.33 21.53 1.15
CA TRP A 134 -2.16 21.59 2.01
C TRP A 134 -1.05 20.65 1.53
N ALA A 135 0.17 20.87 2.01
CA ALA A 135 1.30 19.98 1.78
C ALA A 135 2.20 19.91 3.02
N ARG A 136 2.84 18.75 3.23
CA ARG A 136 3.75 18.46 4.34
C ARG A 136 5.09 17.92 3.83
N ASP A 137 6.20 18.39 4.39
CA ASP A 137 7.54 17.90 4.07
C ASP A 137 7.90 16.74 4.99
N GLN A 138 8.04 15.54 4.42
CA GLN A 138 8.57 14.37 5.10
C GLN A 138 10.09 14.40 5.09
N ARG A 139 10.66 15.24 5.97
CA ARG A 139 12.11 15.37 6.10
C ARG A 139 12.70 14.03 6.49
N GLY A 140 13.55 13.48 5.63
CA GLY A 140 14.28 12.23 5.88
C GLY A 140 13.84 11.10 4.97
N ILE A 141 13.66 9.91 5.54
CA ILE A 141 13.12 8.75 4.81
C ILE A 141 11.67 8.57 5.20
N SER A 142 10.78 8.75 4.22
CA SER A 142 9.37 8.43 4.33
C SER A 142 9.15 6.93 4.15
N TYR A 143 8.20 6.38 4.91
CA TYR A 143 7.71 5.00 4.79
C TYR A 143 6.31 4.94 4.19
N GLY A 144 5.90 6.00 3.51
CA GLY A 144 4.57 6.14 2.94
C GLY A 144 3.56 6.72 3.92
N THR A 145 2.30 6.59 3.51
CA THR A 145 1.13 7.14 4.19
C THR A 145 0.03 6.10 4.21
N LEU A 146 -0.73 6.05 5.31
CA LEU A 146 -1.88 5.16 5.46
C LEU A 146 -3.09 6.01 5.80
N SER A 147 -4.22 5.79 5.12
CA SER A 147 -5.47 6.50 5.36
C SER A 147 -6.34 5.78 6.40
N PHE A 148 -7.00 6.56 7.24
CA PHE A 148 -7.90 6.12 8.33
C PHE A 148 -9.13 7.03 8.37
N GLY A 149 -10.05 6.84 7.42
CA GLY A 149 -11.20 7.73 7.27
C GLY A 149 -10.77 9.17 7.00
N ASP A 150 -10.98 10.07 7.96
CA ASP A 150 -10.64 11.50 7.87
C ASP A 150 -9.20 11.84 8.29
N ARG A 151 -8.33 10.83 8.45
CA ARG A 151 -6.96 10.98 8.94
C ARG A 151 -5.96 10.28 8.05
N LEU A 152 -4.73 10.77 8.08
CA LEU A 152 -3.57 10.10 7.49
C LEU A 152 -2.53 9.84 8.56
N ALA A 153 -2.04 8.61 8.64
CA ALA A 153 -0.84 8.30 9.39
C ALA A 153 0.38 8.40 8.46
N MET A 154 1.36 9.17 8.87
CA MET A 154 2.62 9.38 8.16
C MET A 154 3.75 8.83 9.03
N ALA A 155 4.54 7.90 8.48
CA ALA A 155 5.72 7.37 9.16
C ALA A 155 6.99 7.83 8.46
N GLN A 156 7.94 8.38 9.24
CA GLN A 156 9.21 8.85 8.70
C GLN A 156 10.35 8.81 9.72
N VAL A 157 11.59 8.70 9.25
CA VAL A 157 12.79 8.92 10.07
C VAL A 157 13.49 10.20 9.60
N PRO A 158 13.34 11.32 10.33
CA PRO A 158 14.06 12.54 10.03
C PRO A 158 15.56 12.44 10.27
N GLU A 159 16.32 13.32 9.61
CA GLU A 159 17.76 13.39 9.79
C GLU A 159 18.09 13.66 11.27
N ASN A 160 18.77 12.69 11.90
CA ASN A 160 19.17 12.75 13.30
C ASN A 160 18.00 12.80 14.30
N GLN A 161 16.85 12.20 13.94
CA GLN A 161 15.71 12.04 14.85
C GLN A 161 15.27 10.58 14.95
N ALA A 162 14.40 10.32 15.92
CA ALA A 162 13.73 9.03 16.08
C ALA A 162 12.71 8.81 14.95
N LEU A 163 12.30 7.54 14.73
CA LEU A 163 11.16 7.26 13.86
C LEU A 163 9.94 8.00 14.41
N THR A 164 9.28 8.77 13.58
CA THR A 164 8.12 9.57 13.94
C THR A 164 6.93 9.06 13.17
N VAL A 165 5.86 8.73 13.88
CA VAL A 165 4.56 8.42 13.32
C VAL A 165 3.64 9.55 13.71
N ALA A 166 3.24 10.37 12.76
CA ALA A 166 2.29 11.44 13.00
C ALA A 166 0.97 11.14 12.31
N THR A 167 -0.09 11.65 12.90
CA THR A 167 -1.42 11.60 12.34
C THR A 167 -1.84 13.01 11.98
N VAL A 168 -2.26 13.21 10.74
CA VAL A 168 -2.71 14.49 10.23
C VAL A 168 -4.18 14.42 9.81
N ASP A 169 -4.91 15.51 10.00
CA ASP A 169 -6.25 15.65 9.44
C ASP A 169 -6.16 15.74 7.92
N VAL A 170 -6.96 14.95 7.20
CA VAL A 170 -6.91 14.91 5.74
C VAL A 170 -7.38 16.24 5.11
N THR A 171 -8.23 17.01 5.81
CA THR A 171 -8.89 18.20 5.28
C THR A 171 -7.99 19.42 5.29
N ASP A 172 -7.29 19.67 6.39
CA ASP A 172 -6.48 20.88 6.59
C ASP A 172 -5.00 20.60 6.91
N GLY A 173 -4.63 19.32 7.03
CA GLY A 173 -3.27 18.89 7.29
C GLY A 173 -2.81 19.12 8.73
N GLU A 174 -3.68 19.49 9.67
CA GLU A 174 -3.31 19.70 11.07
C GLU A 174 -2.73 18.42 11.67
N VAL A 175 -1.58 18.51 12.34
CA VAL A 175 -1.01 17.38 13.09
C VAL A 175 -1.84 17.16 14.34
N LEU A 176 -2.65 16.10 14.33
CA LEU A 176 -3.58 15.75 15.41
C LEU A 176 -2.87 15.02 16.56
N ALA A 177 -1.95 14.12 16.21
CA ALA A 177 -1.25 13.26 17.16
C ALA A 177 0.10 12.81 16.61
N CYS A 178 1.00 12.37 17.49
CA CYS A 178 2.33 11.91 17.07
C CYS A 178 2.99 11.03 18.13
N ALA A 179 3.64 9.96 17.69
CA ALA A 179 4.49 9.08 18.47
C ALA A 179 5.94 9.13 17.94
N GLN A 180 6.91 9.25 18.86
CA GLN A 180 8.34 9.07 18.55
C GLN A 180 8.80 7.70 19.06
N ILE A 181 9.38 6.92 18.15
CA ILE A 181 9.80 5.54 18.36
C ILE A 181 11.32 5.46 18.37
N GLY A 182 11.87 5.03 19.51
CA GLY A 182 13.31 4.88 19.71
C GLY A 182 14.02 6.18 20.08
N GLU A 183 15.34 6.13 20.13
CA GLU A 183 16.19 7.29 20.37
C GLU A 183 16.63 7.91 19.03
N ALA A 184 16.86 9.22 19.03
CA ALA A 184 17.48 9.89 17.90
C ALA A 184 18.89 9.33 17.66
N VAL A 185 19.15 8.84 16.45
CA VAL A 185 20.47 8.34 16.04
C VAL A 185 21.10 9.36 15.12
N GLU A 186 22.31 9.84 15.44
CA GLU A 186 23.06 10.69 14.51
C GLU A 186 23.46 9.88 13.26
N ASN A 187 23.10 10.37 12.07
CA ASN A 187 23.42 9.75 10.78
C ASN A 187 23.11 8.25 10.74
N PRO A 188 21.84 7.82 10.93
CA PRO A 188 21.53 6.40 10.87
C PRO A 188 21.89 5.92 9.46
N GLY A 189 22.71 4.86 9.37
CA GLY A 189 23.03 4.25 8.09
C GLY A 189 21.74 3.82 7.37
N TYR A 190 21.76 3.75 6.03
CA TYR A 190 20.58 3.46 5.21
C TYR A 190 19.75 2.26 5.71
N ARG A 191 20.41 1.23 6.24
CA ARG A 191 19.74 0.02 6.78
C ARG A 191 18.82 0.30 7.97
N VAL A 192 19.22 1.16 8.92
CA VAL A 192 18.42 1.53 10.11
C VAL A 192 17.20 2.40 9.71
N ARG A 193 17.16 2.82 8.45
CA ARG A 193 16.08 3.61 7.88
C ARG A 193 15.15 2.76 7.01
N GLN A 194 15.06 1.46 7.23
CA GLN A 194 14.04 0.63 6.58
C GLN A 194 12.92 0.36 7.59
N ALA A 195 11.68 0.64 7.19
CA ALA A 195 10.48 0.29 7.92
C ALA A 195 9.39 -0.16 6.93
N ALA A 196 8.48 -0.99 7.40
CA ALA A 196 7.29 -1.44 6.70
C ALA A 196 6.14 -1.42 7.70
N GLY A 197 4.93 -1.16 7.25
CA GLY A 197 3.79 -1.06 8.14
C GLY A 197 2.47 -1.34 7.46
N ALA A 198 1.47 -1.57 8.30
CA ALA A 198 0.09 -1.82 7.89
C ALA A 198 -0.86 -1.01 8.75
N ALA A 199 -1.97 -0.59 8.14
CA ALA A 199 -3.13 -0.15 8.90
C ALA A 199 -3.75 -1.35 9.61
N VAL A 200 -4.08 -1.18 10.89
CA VAL A 200 -4.69 -2.22 11.72
C VAL A 200 -5.96 -1.67 12.34
N GLY A 201 -7.10 -2.13 11.81
CA GLY A 201 -8.41 -1.58 12.16
C GLY A 201 -8.51 -0.09 11.85
N ASP A 202 -9.33 0.63 12.62
CA ASP A 202 -9.69 2.03 12.32
C ASP A 202 -8.80 3.07 13.02
N ASP A 203 -7.84 2.65 13.84
CA ASP A 203 -7.15 3.57 14.76
C ASP A 203 -5.69 3.22 15.07
N SER A 204 -5.09 2.26 14.38
CA SER A 204 -3.76 1.80 14.70
C SER A 204 -2.90 1.53 13.48
N VAL A 205 -1.60 1.76 13.63
CA VAL A 205 -0.59 1.34 12.66
C VAL A 205 0.37 0.37 13.34
N ALA A 206 0.59 -0.77 12.71
CA ALA A 206 1.67 -1.67 13.07
C ALA A 206 2.89 -1.39 12.20
N LEU A 207 4.07 -1.31 12.81
CA LEU A 207 5.33 -0.99 12.12
C LEU A 207 6.40 -2.00 12.50
N ILE A 208 7.14 -2.47 11.50
CA ILE A 208 8.41 -3.16 11.67
C ILE A 208 9.50 -2.21 11.21
N GLN A 209 10.52 -1.99 12.04
CA GLN A 209 11.65 -1.12 11.71
C GLN A 209 12.96 -1.78 12.11
N ARG A 210 13.97 -1.72 11.24
CA ARG A 210 15.33 -2.09 11.61
C ARG A 210 15.93 -1.07 12.58
N GLN A 211 16.34 -1.54 13.76
CA GLN A 211 16.96 -0.76 14.84
C GLN A 211 18.50 -0.80 14.75
N PRO A 212 19.21 0.08 15.48
CA PRO A 212 20.65 -0.02 15.65
C PRO A 212 21.08 -1.40 16.16
N GLY A 213 22.13 -1.97 15.55
CA GLY A 213 22.59 -3.32 15.88
C GLY A 213 21.91 -4.46 15.10
N ASP A 214 21.23 -4.13 13.98
CA ASP A 214 20.56 -5.08 13.08
C ASP A 214 19.43 -5.90 13.72
N GLN A 215 18.88 -5.42 14.84
CA GLN A 215 17.65 -5.97 15.42
C GLN A 215 16.42 -5.33 14.76
N PHE A 216 15.28 -6.00 14.80
CA PHE A 216 14.02 -5.43 14.33
C PHE A 216 13.13 -5.07 15.52
N GLY A 217 12.60 -3.85 15.50
CA GLY A 217 11.55 -3.41 16.40
C GLY A 217 10.20 -3.58 15.73
N LEU A 218 9.24 -4.17 16.44
CA LEU A 218 7.84 -4.23 16.08
C LEU A 218 7.06 -3.31 17.03
N PHE A 219 6.25 -2.43 16.48
CA PHE A 219 5.54 -1.38 17.21
C PHE A 219 4.06 -1.37 16.83
N MET A 220 3.21 -1.08 17.80
CA MET A 220 1.81 -0.73 17.57
C MET A 220 1.57 0.69 18.06
N VAL A 221 1.15 1.57 17.16
CA VAL A 221 0.89 2.98 17.45
C VAL A 221 -0.60 3.25 17.33
N ASP A 222 -1.18 3.81 18.39
CA ASP A 222 -2.50 4.42 18.35
C ASP A 222 -2.41 5.76 17.61
N VAL A 223 -3.03 5.85 16.44
CA VAL A 223 -2.95 7.07 15.60
C VAL A 223 -3.86 8.19 16.12
N ARG A 224 -4.81 7.88 17.00
CA ARG A 224 -5.68 8.90 17.59
C ARG A 224 -5.01 9.63 18.73
N GLU A 225 -4.29 8.88 19.56
CA GLU A 225 -3.65 9.41 20.76
C GLU A 225 -2.17 9.74 20.53
N GLY A 226 -1.55 9.18 19.48
CA GLY A 226 -0.11 9.30 19.25
C GLY A 226 0.69 8.51 20.27
N GLU A 227 0.13 7.42 20.78
CA GLU A 227 0.73 6.60 21.83
C GLU A 227 1.20 5.25 21.29
N ILE A 228 2.36 4.80 21.76
CA ILE A 228 2.84 3.44 21.48
C ILE A 228 2.09 2.49 22.43
N ARG A 229 1.14 1.72 21.90
CA ARG A 229 0.37 0.72 22.68
C ARG A 229 1.27 -0.38 23.20
N TRP A 230 2.17 -0.87 22.36
CA TRP A 230 3.21 -1.83 22.74
C TRP A 230 4.41 -1.76 21.77
N GLN A 231 5.55 -2.24 22.24
CA GLN A 231 6.77 -2.42 21.43
C GLN A 231 7.46 -3.74 21.77
N ARG A 232 8.07 -4.37 20.76
CA ARG A 232 8.82 -5.61 20.88
C ARG A 232 10.08 -5.57 20.02
N THR A 233 11.12 -6.25 20.48
CA THR A 233 12.22 -6.65 19.60
C THR A 233 11.88 -8.02 19.05
N VAL A 234 11.98 -8.18 17.73
CA VAL A 234 11.72 -9.43 17.02
C VAL A 234 12.98 -9.87 16.29
N GLU A 235 13.14 -11.19 16.18
CA GLU A 235 14.24 -11.80 15.43
C GLU A 235 13.77 -12.04 14.00
N LEU A 236 14.28 -11.24 13.08
CA LEU A 236 14.06 -11.36 11.65
C LEU A 236 15.43 -11.33 10.96
N ASP A 237 15.60 -12.12 9.91
CA ASP A 237 16.86 -12.17 9.17
C ASP A 237 16.98 -11.00 8.19
N THR A 238 15.86 -10.63 7.57
CA THR A 238 15.75 -9.55 6.58
C THR A 238 14.60 -8.61 6.92
N MET A 239 14.63 -7.44 6.28
CA MET A 239 13.55 -6.47 6.41
C MET A 239 12.33 -7.02 5.68
N PRO A 240 11.15 -7.08 6.32
CA PRO A 240 9.93 -7.40 5.60
C PRO A 240 9.63 -6.35 4.53
N GLU A 241 9.24 -6.80 3.35
CA GLU A 241 8.79 -5.91 2.27
C GLU A 241 7.30 -5.62 2.39
N LEU A 242 6.52 -6.66 2.69
CA LEU A 242 5.08 -6.58 2.86
C LEU A 242 4.72 -6.86 4.31
N VAL A 243 3.89 -5.99 4.87
CA VAL A 243 3.28 -6.15 6.19
C VAL A 243 1.79 -5.91 6.02
N ASP A 244 0.97 -6.82 6.54
CA ASP A 244 -0.49 -6.73 6.41
C ASP A 244 -1.21 -7.28 7.65
N GLY A 245 -2.42 -6.81 7.91
CA GLY A 245 -3.29 -7.32 8.96
C GLY A 245 -4.11 -8.52 8.47
N ALA A 246 -4.24 -9.56 9.28
CA ALA A 246 -5.09 -10.72 9.03
C ALA A 246 -5.81 -11.13 10.31
N GLY A 247 -7.00 -10.59 10.53
CA GLY A 247 -7.75 -10.79 11.78
C GLY A 247 -7.01 -10.21 12.98
N ASP A 248 -6.63 -11.05 13.94
CA ASP A 248 -5.87 -10.67 15.13
C ASP A 248 -4.33 -10.79 14.95
N ALA A 249 -3.87 -11.08 13.72
CA ALA A 249 -2.46 -11.24 13.38
C ALA A 249 -1.94 -10.13 12.46
N LEU A 250 -0.68 -9.74 12.66
CA LEU A 250 0.13 -9.00 11.69
C LEU A 250 1.02 -9.99 10.96
N VAL A 251 0.97 -10.01 9.64
CA VAL A 251 1.76 -10.91 8.80
C VAL A 251 2.85 -10.10 8.11
N ALA A 252 4.07 -10.60 8.13
CA ALA A 252 5.23 -9.98 7.52
C ALA A 252 5.92 -10.94 6.55
N SER A 253 6.06 -10.53 5.29
CA SER A 253 6.77 -11.28 4.26
C SER A 253 8.22 -10.82 4.17
N GLN A 254 9.15 -11.73 4.43
CA GLN A 254 10.58 -11.44 4.27
C GLN A 254 10.98 -11.53 2.81
N VAL A 255 11.49 -10.42 2.28
CA VAL A 255 12.07 -10.37 0.93
C VAL A 255 13.40 -9.62 1.03
N PRO A 256 14.50 -10.16 0.46
CA PRO A 256 15.77 -9.48 0.51
C PRO A 256 15.73 -8.06 -0.10
N PRO A 257 16.44 -7.08 0.51
CA PRO A 257 16.41 -5.70 0.04
C PRO A 257 16.90 -5.56 -1.41
N GLY A 258 16.18 -4.77 -2.22
CA GLY A 258 16.58 -4.41 -3.58
C GLY A 258 16.06 -5.34 -4.68
N SER A 259 15.25 -6.34 -4.33
CA SER A 259 14.31 -6.89 -5.28
C SER A 259 13.06 -6.01 -5.31
N THR A 260 12.51 -5.88 -6.50
CA THR A 260 11.22 -5.22 -6.73
C THR A 260 10.09 -6.23 -6.77
N GLU A 261 10.40 -7.53 -6.92
CA GLU A 261 9.40 -8.56 -7.22
C GLU A 261 9.91 -9.93 -6.72
N ALA A 262 9.14 -10.59 -5.83
CA ALA A 262 9.54 -11.84 -5.16
C ALA A 262 9.93 -12.99 -6.13
N TRP A 263 9.50 -12.95 -7.40
CA TRP A 263 9.91 -13.93 -8.41
C TRP A 263 11.38 -13.83 -8.77
N SER A 264 12.04 -12.68 -8.64
CA SER A 264 13.46 -12.54 -8.98
C SER A 264 14.33 -13.50 -8.17
N PHE A 265 13.84 -13.92 -6.99
CA PHE A 265 14.51 -14.90 -6.12
C PHE A 265 14.29 -16.34 -6.56
N THR A 266 13.15 -16.65 -7.19
CA THR A 266 12.91 -18.01 -7.72
C THR A 266 13.97 -18.36 -8.76
N VAL A 267 14.44 -17.38 -9.53
CA VAL A 267 15.39 -17.55 -10.65
C VAL A 267 16.81 -17.07 -10.33
N ASP A 268 17.15 -16.70 -9.10
CA ASP A 268 18.52 -16.25 -8.77
C ASP A 268 19.52 -17.42 -8.83
N ARG A 269 20.01 -17.70 -10.04
CA ARG A 269 21.03 -18.71 -10.37
C ARG A 269 22.37 -18.52 -9.63
N ARG A 270 22.54 -17.43 -8.88
CA ARG A 270 23.78 -17.11 -8.17
C ARG A 270 23.77 -17.59 -6.72
N ASP A 271 22.69 -18.23 -6.26
CA ASP A 271 22.51 -18.72 -4.88
C ASP A 271 22.74 -17.61 -3.83
N ASN A 272 22.45 -16.34 -4.13
CA ASN A 272 22.76 -15.25 -3.19
C ASN A 272 21.82 -15.25 -1.98
N TYR A 273 20.66 -15.90 -2.10
CA TYR A 273 19.61 -15.88 -1.09
C TYR A 273 19.19 -17.30 -0.78
N PRO A 274 19.46 -17.78 0.44
CA PRO A 274 19.06 -19.11 0.80
C PRO A 274 17.55 -19.11 1.12
N PRO A 275 16.82 -20.22 0.85
CA PRO A 275 15.36 -20.24 0.93
C PRO A 275 14.75 -19.89 2.30
N GLU A 276 15.53 -20.00 3.38
CA GLU A 276 15.16 -19.48 4.70
C GLU A 276 14.85 -17.97 4.74
N MET A 277 15.31 -17.20 3.76
CA MET A 277 15.02 -15.75 3.67
C MET A 277 13.63 -15.42 3.13
N LEU A 278 12.82 -16.43 2.81
CA LEU A 278 11.53 -16.31 2.12
C LEU A 278 10.37 -16.81 3.01
N ARG A 279 10.51 -16.57 4.31
CA ARG A 279 9.54 -16.98 5.35
C ARG A 279 8.49 -15.90 5.57
N LEU A 280 7.32 -16.35 5.97
CA LEU A 280 6.29 -15.48 6.52
C LEU A 280 6.31 -15.58 8.04
N HIS A 281 6.20 -14.45 8.70
CA HIS A 281 6.10 -14.37 10.16
C HIS A 281 4.78 -13.74 10.55
N ALA A 282 4.13 -14.27 11.56
CA ALA A 282 2.93 -13.66 12.14
C ALA A 282 3.12 -13.27 13.60
N PHE A 283 2.58 -12.11 13.94
CA PHE A 283 2.63 -11.53 15.28
C PHE A 283 1.24 -11.19 15.76
N SER A 284 0.99 -11.37 17.06
CA SER A 284 -0.24 -10.96 17.73
C SER A 284 -0.38 -9.44 17.67
N LEU A 285 -1.51 -8.94 17.17
CA LEU A 285 -1.81 -7.51 17.19
C LEU A 285 -2.05 -6.99 18.62
N ALA A 286 -2.38 -7.88 19.56
CA ALA A 286 -2.63 -7.51 20.95
C ALA A 286 -1.36 -7.09 21.72
N ASP A 287 -0.21 -7.71 21.42
CA ASP A 287 1.02 -7.54 22.22
C ASP A 287 2.35 -7.81 21.48
N GLY A 288 2.28 -8.06 20.18
CA GLY A 288 3.43 -8.30 19.29
C GLY A 288 4.10 -9.65 19.48
N THR A 289 3.53 -10.60 20.22
CA THR A 289 4.15 -11.92 20.38
C THR A 289 4.12 -12.70 19.07
N PRO A 290 5.21 -13.36 18.66
CA PRO A 290 5.19 -14.28 17.52
C PRO A 290 4.13 -15.36 17.73
N ILE A 291 3.31 -15.63 16.70
CA ILE A 291 2.25 -16.64 16.73
C ILE A 291 2.70 -17.88 15.97
N TRP A 292 3.07 -17.69 14.70
CA TRP A 292 3.49 -18.72 13.79
C TRP A 292 4.50 -18.16 12.79
N ASP A 293 5.28 -19.07 12.23
CA ASP A 293 6.18 -18.83 11.13
C ASP A 293 5.91 -19.88 10.05
N PHE A 294 5.77 -19.44 8.81
CA PHE A 294 5.44 -20.30 7.68
C PHE A 294 6.57 -20.31 6.65
N GLY A 295 7.03 -21.52 6.33
CA GLY A 295 8.11 -21.79 5.36
C GLY A 295 8.93 -23.03 5.73
N LEU A 296 9.77 -23.51 4.80
CA LEU A 296 10.74 -24.63 4.86
C LEU A 296 10.28 -26.00 5.40
N ASP A 297 9.67 -26.07 6.59
CA ASP A 297 9.33 -27.32 7.26
C ASP A 297 8.00 -27.92 6.78
N HIS A 298 7.16 -27.12 6.12
CA HIS A 298 5.92 -27.58 5.48
C HIS A 298 6.17 -28.13 4.07
N ASP A 299 7.32 -27.80 3.47
CA ASP A 299 7.80 -28.41 2.24
C ASP A 299 8.52 -29.70 2.61
N ALA A 300 7.78 -30.81 2.76
CA ALA A 300 8.31 -32.10 3.20
C ALA A 300 9.26 -32.81 2.18
N GLY A 301 10.03 -32.04 1.40
CA GLY A 301 11.03 -32.49 0.43
C GLY A 301 12.24 -31.56 0.37
N GLU A 302 13.29 -31.97 -0.37
CA GLU A 302 14.54 -31.19 -0.55
C GLU A 302 14.39 -29.92 -1.41
N GLN A 303 13.15 -29.51 -1.72
CA GLN A 303 12.87 -28.46 -2.70
C GLN A 303 12.06 -27.35 -2.02
N HIS A 304 12.54 -26.12 -2.14
CA HIS A 304 12.03 -24.98 -1.39
C HIS A 304 11.18 -24.06 -2.28
N PHE A 305 10.06 -23.59 -1.75
CA PHE A 305 9.25 -22.56 -2.38
C PHE A 305 9.55 -21.16 -1.81
N VAL A 306 9.41 -20.16 -2.68
CA VAL A 306 9.39 -18.74 -2.31
C VAL A 306 7.96 -18.36 -1.98
N HIS A 307 7.71 -17.87 -0.77
CA HIS A 307 6.37 -17.48 -0.33
C HIS A 307 6.18 -15.97 -0.43
N GLN A 308 5.13 -15.54 -1.11
CA GLN A 308 4.70 -14.14 -1.19
C GLN A 308 3.25 -14.04 -0.75
N VAL A 309 2.97 -13.15 0.21
CA VAL A 309 1.58 -12.79 0.55
C VAL A 309 0.99 -12.02 -0.62
N ILE A 310 -0.11 -12.54 -1.19
CA ILE A 310 -0.86 -11.88 -2.27
C ILE A 310 -2.13 -11.19 -1.75
N GLY A 311 -2.44 -11.36 -0.46
CA GLY A 311 -3.46 -10.62 0.26
C GLY A 311 -3.95 -11.35 1.50
N THR A 312 -4.75 -10.66 2.30
CA THR A 312 -5.30 -11.18 3.54
C THR A 312 -6.81 -10.97 3.60
N THR A 313 -7.46 -11.76 4.46
CA THR A 313 -8.80 -11.50 4.98
C THR A 313 -8.74 -11.58 6.51
N SER A 314 -9.87 -11.37 7.18
CA SER A 314 -9.93 -11.58 8.64
C SER A 314 -9.63 -13.02 9.07
N GLU A 315 -9.80 -14.01 8.18
CA GLU A 315 -9.65 -15.43 8.52
C GLU A 315 -8.47 -16.11 7.81
N ARG A 316 -7.93 -15.50 6.75
CA ARG A 316 -6.95 -16.14 5.86
C ARG A 316 -5.80 -15.22 5.49
N VAL A 317 -4.64 -15.82 5.38
CA VAL A 317 -3.48 -15.26 4.67
C VAL A 317 -3.34 -16.04 3.39
N VAL A 318 -3.44 -15.36 2.24
CA VAL A 318 -3.32 -16.02 0.95
C VAL A 318 -1.92 -15.79 0.41
N VAL A 319 -1.26 -16.89 0.08
CA VAL A 319 0.16 -16.93 -0.26
C VAL A 319 0.34 -17.57 -1.61
N ARG A 320 1.11 -16.94 -2.49
CA ARG A 320 1.68 -17.61 -3.66
C ARG A 320 3.01 -18.25 -3.26
N ALA A 321 3.15 -19.54 -3.50
CA ALA A 321 4.37 -20.29 -3.31
C ALA A 321 4.96 -20.63 -4.69
N SER A 322 6.14 -20.12 -5.02
CA SER A 322 6.76 -20.25 -6.34
C SER A 322 8.11 -20.95 -6.27
N ARG A 323 8.42 -21.81 -7.24
CA ARG A 323 9.71 -22.51 -7.34
C ARG A 323 10.15 -22.63 -8.80
N PHE A 324 11.41 -22.31 -9.09
CA PHE A 324 11.99 -22.55 -10.40
C PHE A 324 12.47 -24.00 -10.54
N ASP A 325 12.01 -24.70 -11.58
CA ASP A 325 12.52 -26.00 -11.99
C ASP A 325 13.54 -25.82 -13.12
N GLU A 326 14.82 -25.94 -12.79
CA GLU A 326 15.92 -25.82 -13.75
C GLU A 326 15.84 -26.83 -14.90
N SER A 327 15.22 -27.99 -14.69
CA SER A 327 15.18 -29.06 -15.69
C SER A 327 14.18 -28.79 -16.81
N SER A 328 13.10 -28.07 -16.49
CA SER A 328 12.06 -27.67 -17.44
C SER A 328 12.14 -26.19 -17.83
N GLU A 329 12.96 -25.39 -17.14
CA GLU A 329 13.01 -23.92 -17.25
C GLU A 329 11.64 -23.27 -17.00
N THR A 330 10.84 -23.86 -16.10
CA THR A 330 9.52 -23.36 -15.71
C THR A 330 9.48 -22.99 -14.23
N ILE A 331 8.49 -22.19 -13.84
CA ILE A 331 8.16 -21.88 -12.45
C ILE A 331 6.91 -22.69 -12.08
N GLU A 332 7.06 -23.54 -11.08
CA GLU A 332 5.94 -24.18 -10.40
C GLU A 332 5.33 -23.19 -9.40
N ASN A 333 4.02 -23.00 -9.48
CA ASN A 333 3.30 -22.07 -8.63
C ASN A 333 2.18 -22.79 -7.87
N HIS A 334 2.01 -22.43 -6.61
CA HIS A 334 0.85 -22.78 -5.81
C HIS A 334 0.22 -21.53 -5.23
N VAL A 335 -1.10 -21.58 -5.02
CA VAL A 335 -1.80 -20.61 -4.18
C VAL A 335 -2.33 -21.34 -2.97
N ILE A 336 -2.03 -20.83 -1.78
CA ILE A 336 -2.28 -21.49 -0.50
C ILE A 336 -3.04 -20.51 0.40
N GLY A 337 -4.16 -20.96 0.94
CA GLY A 337 -4.86 -20.24 2.02
C GLY A 337 -4.42 -20.78 3.36
N LEU A 338 -3.71 -19.95 4.12
CA LEU A 338 -3.32 -20.24 5.49
C LEU A 338 -4.39 -19.71 6.45
N ASP A 339 -4.61 -20.42 7.55
CA ASP A 339 -5.37 -19.90 8.69
C ASP A 339 -4.62 -18.70 9.30
N ALA A 340 -5.27 -17.53 9.40
CA ALA A 340 -4.62 -16.34 9.90
C ALA A 340 -4.14 -16.47 11.37
N THR A 341 -4.81 -17.32 12.17
CA THR A 341 -4.47 -17.51 13.59
C THR A 341 -3.38 -18.56 13.79
N THR A 342 -3.37 -19.64 13.01
CA THR A 342 -2.44 -20.76 13.23
C THR A 342 -1.33 -20.88 12.20
N GLY A 343 -1.44 -20.24 11.04
CA GLY A 343 -0.53 -20.40 9.91
C GLY A 343 -0.67 -21.75 9.20
N GLU A 344 -1.60 -22.61 9.63
CA GLU A 344 -1.80 -23.93 9.03
C GLU A 344 -2.46 -23.80 7.64
N PRO A 345 -1.98 -24.51 6.62
CA PRO A 345 -2.67 -24.60 5.33
C PRO A 345 -4.08 -25.16 5.48
N ARG A 346 -5.07 -24.43 4.96
CA ARG A 346 -6.48 -24.87 4.91
C ARG A 346 -6.85 -25.40 3.54
N TRP A 347 -6.30 -24.81 2.50
CA TRP A 347 -6.45 -25.24 1.11
C TRP A 347 -5.19 -24.87 0.31
N SER A 348 -4.98 -25.55 -0.81
CA SER A 348 -3.88 -25.31 -1.74
C SER A 348 -4.29 -25.71 -3.14
N HIS A 349 -3.95 -24.87 -4.12
CA HIS A 349 -4.09 -25.14 -5.55
C HIS A 349 -2.74 -25.10 -6.22
N GLN A 350 -2.46 -26.09 -7.05
CA GLN A 350 -1.35 -26.04 -7.97
C GLN A 350 -1.79 -25.32 -9.23
N LEU A 351 -1.11 -24.24 -9.58
CA LEU A 351 -1.35 -23.51 -10.82
C LEU A 351 -0.61 -24.19 -11.98
N PRO A 352 -0.99 -23.92 -13.24
CA PRO A 352 -0.18 -24.27 -14.38
C PRO A 352 1.27 -23.76 -14.25
N PRO A 353 2.29 -24.56 -14.62
CA PRO A 353 3.66 -24.07 -14.67
C PRO A 353 3.78 -22.88 -15.63
N SER A 354 4.51 -21.84 -15.23
CA SER A 354 4.75 -20.68 -16.10
C SER A 354 6.18 -20.70 -16.66
N PRO A 355 6.43 -20.12 -17.83
CA PRO A 355 7.79 -19.80 -18.27
C PRO A 355 8.54 -18.96 -17.20
N PHE A 356 9.86 -19.10 -17.09
CA PHE A 356 10.63 -18.37 -16.06
C PHE A 356 10.64 -16.85 -16.23
N ASP A 357 10.30 -16.36 -17.42
CA ASP A 357 10.14 -14.96 -17.76
C ASP A 357 8.66 -14.50 -17.70
N SER A 358 7.77 -15.38 -17.25
CA SER A 358 6.36 -15.09 -17.04
C SER A 358 5.98 -15.23 -15.56
N TYR A 359 5.39 -14.16 -15.04
CA TYR A 359 5.03 -14.03 -13.64
C TYR A 359 3.52 -14.24 -13.47
N SER A 360 3.13 -15.28 -12.72
CA SER A 360 1.73 -15.48 -12.33
C SER A 360 1.38 -14.51 -11.21
N GLU A 361 0.56 -13.52 -11.52
CA GLU A 361 0.04 -12.56 -10.54
C GLU A 361 -1.11 -13.16 -9.72
N GLY A 362 -1.29 -12.69 -8.50
CA GLY A 362 -2.44 -13.03 -7.68
C GLY A 362 -2.76 -11.91 -6.71
N ARG A 363 -4.04 -11.74 -6.36
CA ARG A 363 -4.49 -10.77 -5.36
C ARG A 363 -5.81 -11.16 -4.72
N VAL A 364 -6.01 -10.76 -3.47
CA VAL A 364 -7.30 -10.88 -2.77
C VAL A 364 -8.14 -9.62 -3.00
N PHE A 365 -9.36 -9.79 -3.49
CA PHE A 365 -10.39 -8.77 -3.68
C PHE A 365 -11.60 -9.15 -2.83
N GLY A 366 -11.73 -8.56 -1.64
CA GLY A 366 -12.76 -8.96 -0.68
C GLY A 366 -12.58 -10.41 -0.25
N ASP A 367 -13.59 -11.25 -0.48
CA ASP A 367 -13.56 -12.69 -0.18
C ASP A 367 -13.14 -13.56 -1.38
N VAL A 368 -12.65 -12.97 -2.46
CA VAL A 368 -12.24 -13.69 -3.68
C VAL A 368 -10.74 -13.50 -3.94
N VAL A 369 -10.03 -14.61 -4.13
CA VAL A 369 -8.66 -14.63 -4.62
C VAL A 369 -8.72 -14.69 -6.13
N ILE A 370 -8.20 -13.69 -6.83
CA ILE A 370 -8.04 -13.71 -8.28
C ILE A 370 -6.57 -14.01 -8.60
N VAL A 371 -6.35 -14.97 -9.49
CA VAL A 371 -5.03 -15.42 -9.93
C VAL A 371 -4.97 -15.36 -11.45
N ALA A 372 -3.86 -14.87 -11.99
CA ALA A 372 -3.55 -14.93 -13.41
C ALA A 372 -2.79 -16.23 -13.70
N GLU A 373 -3.42 -17.14 -14.43
CA GLU A 373 -2.83 -18.39 -14.89
C GLU A 373 -2.33 -18.25 -16.31
N THR A 374 -1.07 -18.66 -16.53
CA THR A 374 -0.50 -18.75 -17.87
C THR A 374 -1.12 -19.91 -18.64
N ASP A 375 -1.41 -19.70 -19.91
CA ASP A 375 -1.78 -20.79 -20.82
C ASP A 375 -0.58 -21.71 -21.08
N ASP A 376 -0.83 -22.94 -21.54
CA ASP A 376 0.19 -23.90 -21.97
C ASP A 376 0.97 -23.41 -23.21
N ASP A 377 0.48 -22.35 -23.88
CA ASP A 377 1.16 -21.71 -25.00
C ASP A 377 2.15 -20.63 -24.52
N PRO A 378 3.47 -20.88 -24.57
CA PRO A 378 4.47 -19.91 -24.12
C PRO A 378 4.51 -18.62 -24.97
N ASP A 379 3.91 -18.63 -26.18
CA ASP A 379 3.81 -17.44 -27.03
C ASP A 379 2.53 -16.62 -26.74
N SER A 380 1.63 -17.12 -25.89
CA SER A 380 0.39 -16.44 -25.53
C SER A 380 0.64 -15.35 -24.49
N LEU A 381 0.43 -14.09 -24.88
CA LEU A 381 0.26 -12.96 -23.93
C LEU A 381 -1.07 -13.03 -23.16
N TYR A 382 -1.90 -14.03 -23.47
CA TYR A 382 -3.22 -14.21 -22.89
C TYR A 382 -3.19 -15.36 -21.90
N GLY A 383 -3.59 -15.06 -20.67
CA GLY A 383 -3.83 -16.05 -19.64
C GLY A 383 -5.33 -16.24 -19.38
N SER A 384 -5.63 -17.05 -18.38
CA SER A 384 -6.95 -17.04 -17.76
C SER A 384 -6.85 -16.36 -16.39
N LEU A 385 -7.91 -15.62 -16.02
CA LEU A 385 -8.10 -15.20 -14.65
C LEU A 385 -9.00 -16.22 -13.96
N VAL A 386 -8.59 -16.70 -12.80
CA VAL A 386 -9.35 -17.66 -12.01
C VAL A 386 -9.69 -17.05 -10.66
N GLY A 387 -10.97 -17.09 -10.31
CA GLY A 387 -11.48 -16.64 -9.01
C GLY A 387 -11.67 -17.82 -8.08
N TYR A 388 -11.10 -17.75 -6.87
CA TYR A 388 -11.30 -18.72 -5.79
C TYR A 388 -11.93 -18.05 -4.57
N HIS A 389 -12.81 -18.76 -3.88
CA HIS A 389 -13.31 -18.30 -2.58
C HIS A 389 -12.18 -18.31 -1.54
N ALA A 390 -11.84 -17.17 -0.95
CA ALA A 390 -10.67 -17.04 -0.08
C ALA A 390 -10.70 -17.97 1.14
N SER A 391 -11.88 -18.22 1.73
CA SER A 391 -11.98 -19.05 2.93
C SER A 391 -11.89 -20.56 2.69
N THR A 392 -12.39 -21.07 1.55
CA THR A 392 -12.49 -22.50 1.24
C THR A 392 -11.51 -22.96 0.15
N GLY A 393 -11.07 -22.04 -0.70
CA GLY A 393 -10.32 -22.32 -1.91
C GLY A 393 -11.21 -22.82 -3.04
N ASP A 394 -12.53 -22.88 -2.92
CA ASP A 394 -13.36 -23.38 -4.02
C ASP A 394 -13.26 -22.44 -5.23
N GLN A 395 -12.98 -22.98 -6.41
CA GLN A 395 -13.01 -22.20 -7.65
C GLN A 395 -14.45 -21.72 -7.91
N LEU A 396 -14.61 -20.42 -8.09
CA LEU A 396 -15.88 -19.76 -8.37
C LEU A 396 -16.13 -19.65 -9.88
N TRP A 397 -15.12 -19.18 -10.60
CA TRP A 397 -15.20 -18.90 -12.03
C TRP A 397 -13.81 -18.91 -12.67
N GLN A 398 -13.77 -18.92 -14.00
CA GLN A 398 -12.56 -18.78 -14.81
C GLN A 398 -12.91 -18.00 -16.07
N THR A 399 -12.11 -16.98 -16.39
CA THR A 399 -12.29 -16.13 -17.55
C THR A 399 -11.03 -16.21 -18.42
N GLU A 400 -11.19 -16.75 -19.63
CA GLU A 400 -10.09 -16.97 -20.58
C GLU A 400 -9.77 -15.73 -21.42
N ASN A 401 -8.57 -15.71 -22.01
CA ASN A 401 -8.12 -14.70 -22.99
C ASN A 401 -8.02 -13.27 -22.44
N VAL A 402 -7.65 -13.17 -21.17
CA VAL A 402 -7.53 -11.91 -20.44
C VAL A 402 -6.07 -11.53 -20.28
N THR A 403 -5.80 -10.23 -20.37
CA THR A 403 -4.49 -9.64 -20.04
C THR A 403 -4.72 -8.40 -19.19
N SER A 404 -4.41 -8.47 -17.90
CA SER A 404 -4.55 -7.37 -16.93
C SER A 404 -3.43 -7.39 -15.90
N SER A 405 -3.25 -6.28 -15.18
CA SER A 405 -2.41 -6.22 -13.97
C SER A 405 -3.28 -6.33 -12.71
N LEU A 406 -3.13 -7.42 -11.96
CA LEU A 406 -3.83 -7.63 -10.68
C LEU A 406 -3.22 -6.78 -9.56
N GLU A 407 -1.90 -6.57 -9.58
CA GLU A 407 -1.18 -5.79 -8.55
C GLU A 407 -1.67 -4.32 -8.50
N ARG A 408 -2.20 -3.80 -9.60
CA ARG A 408 -2.72 -2.44 -9.71
C ARG A 408 -4.25 -2.36 -9.79
N GLY A 409 -4.91 -3.48 -9.51
CA GLY A 409 -6.35 -3.54 -9.41
C GLY A 409 -6.90 -2.90 -8.14
N ALA A 410 -8.18 -2.56 -8.16
CA ALA A 410 -8.91 -2.08 -7.00
C ALA A 410 -10.24 -2.85 -6.83
N LEU A 411 -10.79 -2.81 -5.62
CA LEU A 411 -12.12 -3.34 -5.33
C LEU A 411 -13.13 -2.20 -5.34
N LEU A 412 -14.16 -2.32 -6.19
CA LEU A 412 -15.29 -1.41 -6.26
C LEU A 412 -16.58 -2.19 -5.96
N ASP A 413 -17.05 -2.12 -4.72
CA ASP A 413 -18.14 -2.98 -4.20
C ASP A 413 -17.82 -4.47 -4.41
N ASP A 414 -18.65 -5.20 -5.15
CA ASP A 414 -18.46 -6.62 -5.50
C ASP A 414 -17.77 -6.79 -6.88
N THR A 415 -17.11 -5.75 -7.39
CA THR A 415 -16.44 -5.75 -8.71
C THR A 415 -14.95 -5.49 -8.56
N ALA A 416 -14.11 -6.40 -9.07
CA ALA A 416 -12.70 -6.12 -9.27
C ALA A 416 -12.51 -5.24 -10.51
N VAL A 417 -11.73 -4.19 -10.37
CA VAL A 417 -11.45 -3.22 -11.44
C VAL A 417 -9.96 -3.23 -11.70
N LEU A 418 -9.55 -3.71 -12.88
CA LEU A 418 -8.16 -4.06 -13.20
C LEU A 418 -7.68 -3.28 -14.43
N PRO A 419 -6.47 -2.69 -14.43
CA PRO A 419 -5.88 -2.14 -15.64
C PRO A 419 -5.70 -3.24 -16.70
N GLY A 420 -6.26 -3.04 -17.88
CA GLY A 420 -6.04 -3.90 -19.03
C GLY A 420 -4.67 -3.64 -19.64
N LEU A 421 -3.91 -4.69 -19.97
CA LEU A 421 -2.62 -4.52 -20.63
C LEU A 421 -2.80 -4.20 -22.11
N SER A 422 -1.84 -3.48 -22.69
CA SER A 422 -1.77 -3.17 -24.14
C SER A 422 -3.01 -2.47 -24.69
N ARG A 423 -3.38 -1.31 -24.15
CA ARG A 423 -4.53 -0.50 -24.61
C ARG A 423 -5.90 -1.18 -24.47
N ARG A 424 -6.09 -1.99 -23.44
CA ARG A 424 -7.37 -2.65 -23.16
C ARG A 424 -8.19 -1.93 -22.09
N GLY A 425 -7.89 -0.65 -21.84
CA GLY A 425 -8.62 0.17 -20.89
C GLY A 425 -8.63 -0.44 -19.50
N ILE A 426 -9.84 -0.64 -18.98
CA ILE A 426 -10.09 -1.23 -17.67
C ILE A 426 -10.97 -2.46 -17.84
N LEU A 427 -10.51 -3.57 -17.27
CA LEU A 427 -11.29 -4.77 -17.11
C LEU A 427 -12.04 -4.73 -15.79
N THR A 428 -13.36 -4.87 -15.84
CA THR A 428 -14.19 -5.03 -14.65
C THR A 428 -14.66 -6.46 -14.56
N ILE A 429 -14.60 -7.05 -13.36
CA ILE A 429 -14.97 -8.45 -13.11
C ILE A 429 -15.93 -8.49 -11.93
N ASP A 430 -17.15 -8.99 -12.14
CA ASP A 430 -18.06 -9.32 -11.05
C ASP A 430 -17.48 -10.49 -10.25
N LEU A 431 -17.23 -10.28 -8.96
CA LEU A 431 -16.50 -11.24 -8.14
C LEU A 431 -17.23 -12.56 -7.93
N GLN A 432 -18.56 -12.58 -8.09
CA GLN A 432 -19.38 -13.77 -7.85
C GLN A 432 -19.51 -14.66 -9.09
N SER A 433 -19.72 -14.04 -10.25
CA SER A 433 -19.99 -14.75 -11.51
C SER A 433 -18.75 -14.89 -12.40
N GLY A 434 -17.76 -14.01 -12.25
CA GLY A 434 -16.66 -13.87 -13.19
C GLY A 434 -17.05 -13.16 -14.48
N ASP A 435 -18.29 -12.64 -14.58
CA ASP A 435 -18.73 -11.85 -15.73
C ASP A 435 -17.82 -10.64 -15.89
N THR A 436 -17.35 -10.42 -17.11
CA THR A 436 -16.41 -9.34 -17.42
C THR A 436 -17.00 -8.33 -18.37
N SER A 437 -16.57 -7.09 -18.20
CA SER A 437 -16.75 -6.02 -19.18
C SER A 437 -15.50 -5.16 -19.27
N THR A 438 -15.38 -4.43 -20.37
CA THR A 438 -14.27 -3.50 -20.58
C THR A 438 -14.82 -2.08 -20.64
N ALA A 439 -14.21 -1.18 -19.89
CA ALA A 439 -14.40 0.26 -19.99
C ALA A 439 -13.14 0.90 -20.60
N PHE A 440 -13.30 2.03 -21.28
CA PHE A 440 -12.17 2.80 -21.85
C PHE A 440 -11.27 1.98 -22.80
N ASP A 441 -11.86 1.08 -23.59
CA ASP A 441 -11.13 0.23 -24.54
C ASP A 441 -10.30 1.09 -25.51
N GLY A 442 -9.07 0.69 -25.81
CA GLY A 442 -8.14 1.50 -26.62
C GLY A 442 -7.28 2.49 -25.83
N LEU A 443 -7.58 2.73 -24.54
CA LEU A 443 -6.76 3.55 -23.65
C LEU A 443 -5.76 2.70 -22.85
N ASP A 444 -4.58 3.27 -22.61
CA ASP A 444 -3.56 2.70 -21.75
C ASP A 444 -3.81 3.16 -20.31
N VAL A 445 -4.18 2.23 -19.43
CA VAL A 445 -4.41 2.49 -18.00
C VAL A 445 -3.26 1.90 -17.19
N SER A 446 -2.73 2.69 -16.26
CA SER A 446 -1.56 2.31 -15.48
C SER A 446 -1.88 1.96 -14.06
N GLU A 447 -2.90 2.58 -13.48
CA GLU A 447 -3.21 2.51 -12.06
C GLU A 447 -4.68 2.86 -11.83
N ILE A 448 -5.28 2.20 -10.85
CA ILE A 448 -6.65 2.45 -10.41
C ILE A 448 -6.63 2.55 -8.89
N ILE A 449 -7.15 3.66 -8.37
CA ILE A 449 -7.28 3.93 -6.94
C ILE A 449 -8.76 4.15 -6.62
N VAL A 450 -9.24 3.62 -5.51
CA VAL A 450 -10.67 3.65 -5.14
C VAL A 450 -10.83 3.99 -3.66
N ASP A 451 -11.80 4.86 -3.36
CA ASP A 451 -12.35 5.05 -2.02
C ASP A 451 -13.88 4.83 -2.00
N ASP A 452 -14.52 5.11 -0.86
CA ASP A 452 -15.98 4.95 -0.68
C ASP A 452 -16.84 5.78 -1.65
N THR A 453 -16.28 6.83 -2.25
CA THR A 453 -17.01 7.88 -2.99
C THR A 453 -16.45 8.19 -4.37
N THR A 454 -15.18 7.86 -4.60
CA THR A 454 -14.38 8.37 -5.71
C THR A 454 -13.55 7.23 -6.28
N LEU A 455 -13.38 7.25 -7.58
CA LEU A 455 -12.45 6.38 -8.29
C LEU A 455 -11.45 7.25 -9.06
N GLY A 456 -10.17 6.97 -8.93
CA GLY A 456 -9.12 7.56 -9.75
C GLY A 456 -8.59 6.56 -10.77
N VAL A 457 -8.46 6.98 -12.02
CA VAL A 457 -7.81 6.21 -13.09
C VAL A 457 -6.64 7.01 -13.65
N THR A 458 -5.46 6.43 -13.61
CA THR A 458 -4.29 7.00 -14.28
C THR A 458 -4.17 6.46 -15.69
N PHE A 459 -4.40 7.31 -16.68
CA PHE A 459 -4.23 7.02 -18.10
C PHE A 459 -2.84 7.44 -18.58
N PHE A 460 -2.31 6.79 -19.62
CA PHE A 460 -1.13 7.27 -20.35
C PHE A 460 -1.52 7.90 -21.67
N PHE A 461 -1.40 9.22 -21.75
CA PHE A 461 -1.52 9.96 -23.00
C PHE A 461 -0.11 10.28 -23.51
N HIS A 462 0.30 9.65 -24.61
CA HIS A 462 1.65 9.84 -25.20
C HIS A 462 2.85 9.51 -24.29
N GLY A 463 2.62 8.68 -23.27
CA GLY A 463 3.65 8.29 -22.30
C GLY A 463 3.65 9.15 -21.04
N ASP A 464 2.82 10.21 -21.00
CA ASP A 464 2.63 11.03 -19.82
C ASP A 464 1.42 10.50 -19.03
N PRO A 465 1.59 10.18 -17.73
CA PRO A 465 0.49 9.72 -16.91
C PRO A 465 -0.41 10.90 -16.55
N THR A 466 -1.72 10.70 -16.60
CA THR A 466 -2.74 11.66 -16.21
C THR A 466 -3.79 10.96 -15.36
N LEU A 467 -3.95 11.41 -14.12
CA LEU A 467 -4.98 10.90 -13.22
C LEU A 467 -6.28 11.67 -13.44
N ILE A 468 -7.34 10.94 -13.80
CA ILE A 468 -8.72 11.43 -13.92
C ILE A 468 -9.55 10.81 -12.80
N LEU A 469 -10.36 11.63 -12.14
CA LEU A 469 -11.21 11.22 -11.02
C LEU A 469 -12.65 11.08 -11.50
N TYR A 470 -13.37 10.10 -10.99
CA TYR A 470 -14.76 9.78 -11.32
C TYR A 470 -15.58 9.69 -10.05
N ASP A 471 -16.82 10.16 -10.12
CA ASP A 471 -17.83 9.78 -9.14
C ASP A 471 -18.12 8.28 -9.27
N ARG A 472 -18.40 7.61 -8.15
CA ARG A 472 -18.94 6.24 -8.21
C ARG A 472 -20.36 6.28 -8.78
N ALA A 473 -20.65 5.42 -9.75
CA ALA A 473 -22.03 5.22 -10.21
C ALA A 473 -22.82 4.55 -9.06
N GLY A 474 -23.90 5.19 -8.62
CA GLY A 474 -24.73 4.69 -7.52
C GLY A 474 -25.79 3.67 -7.93
#